data_AF-A0A953IEI3-F1
#
_entry.id   AF-A0A953IEI3-F1
#
_cell.length_a   1.000
_cell.length_b   1.000
_cell.length_c   1.000
_cell.angle_alpha   90.00
_cell.angle_beta   90.00
_cell.angle_gamma   90.00
#
_symmetry.space_group_name_H-M   'P 1'
#
loop_
_entity.id
_entity.type
_entity.pdbx_description
1 polymer ?
#
loop_
_entity_poly.entity_id
_entity_poly.type
_entity_poly.pdbx_seq_one_letter_code
_entity_poly.pdbx_strand_id
1 'polypeptide(L)'
;AKTLWEKEAEITDPFDGSVSDLTYLLGDVFHSNPRVVDQPGDFDYYTSDIYASARLCNADPDPNRTPPVSYKWFADKHLCRRKMLFVGSNDGQLHAFDAGIFEGPDCKLPTTADRDGDSQPDGDGDPLDGEFNNGTGKELFSYVPRQMLPHLRDLATDSQQSWGIDNSTRTDDVFIDPEASVTGTATCLDREWRTVLIGSYREGGSGYFALDITQPDEIDAASNVPEPINGYVPSCLDGGSGCSGRPFPTALWEFIDSVPGNVAAQLDEDRNGWPDLGNTWSVPATARIRVCDAACSATSIEDRFVAVFGGGLGDPPTRVTGNFVYMVDIETGKVLWKK
;
A
#
# COMPACT_ATOMS: atom_id res chain seq x y z
N ALA A 1 30.66 16.54 -9.61
CA ALA A 1 30.07 15.29 -9.12
C ALA A 1 28.87 15.68 -8.29
N LYS A 2 27.65 15.53 -8.81
CA LYS A 2 26.43 15.76 -8.01
C LYS A 2 26.43 14.67 -6.94
N THR A 3 26.55 15.05 -5.67
CA THR A 3 26.34 14.16 -4.53
C THR A 3 24.91 13.62 -4.65
N LEU A 4 24.68 12.30 -4.58
CA LEU A 4 23.34 11.72 -4.83
C LEU A 4 22.25 12.15 -3.80
N TRP A 5 22.52 13.15 -2.96
CA TRP A 5 21.66 13.57 -1.85
C TRP A 5 20.86 14.82 -2.22
N GLU A 6 21.34 15.62 -3.20
CA GLU A 6 20.67 16.83 -3.70
C GLU A 6 19.75 16.46 -4.88
N LYS A 7 18.46 16.76 -4.73
CA LYS A 7 17.43 16.50 -5.74
C LYS A 7 16.88 17.83 -6.24
N GLU A 8 16.59 17.94 -7.52
CA GLU A 8 15.95 19.12 -8.13
C GLU A 8 14.52 18.71 -8.50
N ALA A 9 13.51 19.41 -7.96
CA ALA A 9 12.12 19.28 -8.35
C ALA A 9 11.64 20.58 -8.99
N GLU A 10 10.89 20.46 -10.08
CA GLU A 10 10.22 21.58 -10.72
C GLU A 10 8.85 21.77 -10.07
N ILE A 11 8.69 22.82 -9.26
CA ILE A 11 7.43 23.16 -8.60
C ILE A 11 6.73 24.23 -9.40
N THR A 12 5.51 23.91 -9.86
CA THR A 12 4.58 24.92 -10.38
C THR A 12 3.75 25.47 -9.22
N ASP A 13 3.90 26.75 -8.91
CA ASP A 13 3.11 27.41 -7.88
C ASP A 13 1.61 27.41 -8.28
N PRO A 14 0.71 26.84 -7.45
CA PRO A 14 -0.70 26.73 -7.78
C PRO A 14 -1.45 28.08 -7.79
N PHE A 15 -0.86 29.16 -7.28
CA PHE A 15 -1.48 30.48 -7.19
C PHE A 15 -1.10 31.39 -8.36
N ASP A 16 0.10 31.28 -8.90
CA ASP A 16 0.57 32.13 -10.01
C ASP A 16 1.07 31.38 -11.25
N GLY A 17 1.18 30.05 -11.19
CA GLY A 17 1.65 29.20 -12.29
C GLY A 17 3.14 29.34 -12.59
N SER A 18 3.90 30.02 -11.72
CA SER A 18 5.34 30.15 -11.88
C SER A 18 6.03 28.82 -11.60
N VAL A 19 7.06 28.55 -12.39
CA VAL A 19 7.86 27.33 -12.28
C VAL A 19 9.15 27.66 -11.55
N SER A 20 9.43 26.95 -10.47
CA SER A 20 10.64 27.12 -9.66
C SER A 20 11.34 25.78 -9.45
N ASP A 21 12.66 25.77 -9.66
CA ASP A 21 13.50 24.61 -9.36
C ASP A 21 13.81 24.63 -7.85
N LEU A 22 13.25 23.67 -7.12
CA LEU A 22 13.54 23.46 -5.71
C LEU A 22 14.62 22.38 -5.59
N THR A 23 15.75 22.73 -4.99
CA THR A 23 16.68 21.71 -4.53
C THR A 23 16.24 21.18 -3.16
N TYR A 24 15.81 19.94 -3.08
CA TYR A 24 15.47 19.27 -1.82
C TYR A 24 16.50 18.21 -1.47
N LEU A 25 16.84 18.14 -0.20
CA LEU A 25 17.71 17.11 0.36
C LEU A 25 16.82 15.99 0.92
N LEU A 26 17.16 14.74 0.65
CA LEU A 26 16.51 13.61 1.31
C LEU A 26 16.70 13.73 2.83
N GLY A 27 15.61 13.64 3.59
CA GLY A 27 15.67 13.57 5.05
C GLY A 27 16.47 12.37 5.55
N ASP A 28 16.93 12.41 6.80
CA ASP A 28 17.63 11.28 7.38
C ASP A 28 16.68 10.08 7.50
N VAL A 29 17.16 8.93 7.01
CA VAL A 29 16.52 7.64 7.20
C VAL A 29 16.99 7.12 8.55
N PHE A 30 16.13 7.28 9.54
CA PHE A 30 16.34 6.78 10.89
C PHE A 30 15.27 5.73 11.16
N HIS A 31 15.67 4.59 11.76
CA HIS A 31 14.88 3.38 12.09
C HIS A 31 13.92 2.76 11.06
N SER A 32 13.69 3.41 9.92
CA SER A 32 12.89 2.93 8.82
C SER A 32 13.75 1.95 8.05
N ASN A 33 13.36 0.68 8.09
CA ASN A 33 14.00 -0.33 7.26
C ASN A 33 13.46 -0.19 5.83
N PRO A 34 14.33 -0.01 4.82
CA PRO A 34 13.90 0.04 3.44
C PRO A 34 13.19 -1.26 3.05
N ARG A 35 12.05 -1.14 2.36
CA ARG A 35 11.22 -2.27 1.96
C ARG A 35 11.15 -2.37 0.45
N VAL A 36 11.71 -3.44 -0.11
CA VAL A 36 11.54 -3.76 -1.53
C VAL A 36 10.18 -4.43 -1.74
N VAL A 37 9.47 -3.96 -2.74
CA VAL A 37 8.25 -4.55 -3.26
C VAL A 37 8.54 -5.04 -4.67
N ASP A 38 8.23 -6.31 -4.88
CA ASP A 38 8.50 -7.07 -6.10
C ASP A 38 7.22 -7.80 -6.52
N GLN A 39 7.32 -8.79 -7.40
CA GLN A 39 6.26 -9.76 -7.69
C GLN A 39 5.59 -10.30 -6.40
N PRO A 40 4.28 -10.57 -6.44
CA PRO A 40 3.58 -11.26 -5.34
C PRO A 40 4.26 -12.60 -5.03
N GLY A 41 4.59 -12.82 -3.75
CA GLY A 41 5.43 -13.92 -3.32
C GLY A 41 4.85 -14.75 -2.18
N ASP A 42 3.57 -14.57 -1.83
CA ASP A 42 2.95 -15.34 -0.75
C ASP A 42 2.64 -16.77 -1.22
N PHE A 43 3.48 -17.70 -0.79
CA PHE A 43 3.36 -19.12 -1.14
C PHE A 43 2.07 -19.76 -0.59
N ASP A 44 1.63 -19.33 0.59
CA ASP A 44 0.44 -19.91 1.21
C ASP A 44 -0.80 -19.49 0.41
N TYR A 45 -0.91 -18.22 0.02
CA TYR A 45 -1.99 -17.76 -0.86
C TYR A 45 -1.90 -18.36 -2.27
N TYR A 46 -0.70 -18.52 -2.81
CA TYR A 46 -0.50 -19.15 -4.12
C TYR A 46 -0.94 -20.61 -4.14
N THR A 47 -0.57 -21.40 -3.13
CA THR A 47 -0.91 -22.83 -3.12
C THR A 47 -2.38 -23.09 -2.78
N SER A 48 -2.92 -22.37 -1.80
CA SER A 48 -4.28 -22.59 -1.29
C SER A 48 -5.37 -21.96 -2.16
N ASP A 49 -5.04 -20.89 -2.90
CA ASP A 49 -5.94 -20.17 -3.81
C ASP A 49 -7.36 -19.97 -3.25
N ILE A 50 -7.40 -19.48 -2.01
CA ILE A 50 -8.55 -19.50 -1.10
C ILE A 50 -9.86 -18.95 -1.66
N TYR A 51 -9.80 -18.01 -2.61
CA TYR A 51 -10.98 -17.34 -3.15
C TYR A 51 -11.39 -17.84 -4.54
N ALA A 52 -10.60 -18.71 -5.20
CA ALA A 52 -10.87 -19.17 -6.56
C ALA A 52 -12.26 -19.79 -6.77
N SER A 53 -12.74 -20.53 -5.78
CA SER A 53 -14.07 -21.16 -5.79
C SER A 53 -14.93 -20.76 -4.58
N ALA A 54 -14.56 -19.70 -3.87
CA ALA A 54 -15.28 -19.26 -2.69
C ALA A 54 -16.54 -18.48 -3.08
N ARG A 55 -17.63 -18.67 -2.33
CA ARG A 55 -18.82 -17.81 -2.42
C ARG A 55 -18.51 -16.49 -1.75
N LEU A 56 -18.48 -15.40 -2.52
CA LEU A 56 -18.37 -14.04 -2.00
C LEU A 56 -19.77 -13.50 -1.72
N CYS A 57 -20.02 -12.98 -0.52
CA CYS A 57 -21.32 -12.39 -0.16
C CYS A 57 -22.55 -13.30 -0.35
N ASN A 58 -22.36 -14.61 -0.17
CA ASN A 58 -23.38 -15.63 -0.47
C ASN A 58 -23.83 -15.65 -1.94
N ALA A 59 -23.17 -14.93 -2.85
CA ALA A 59 -23.33 -15.11 -4.28
C ALA A 59 -22.57 -16.38 -4.71
N ASP A 60 -23.10 -17.06 -5.72
CA ASP A 60 -22.39 -18.17 -6.33
C ASP A 60 -21.15 -17.64 -7.07
N PRO A 61 -20.05 -18.41 -7.13
CA PRO A 61 -18.84 -17.96 -7.81
C PRO A 61 -19.16 -17.65 -9.27
N ASP A 62 -18.87 -16.44 -9.73
CA ASP A 62 -19.00 -16.07 -11.13
C ASP A 62 -17.74 -16.50 -11.89
N PRO A 63 -17.82 -17.52 -12.77
CA PRO A 63 -16.66 -17.98 -13.54
C PRO A 63 -16.18 -16.96 -14.58
N ASN A 64 -17.00 -15.93 -14.90
CA ASN A 64 -16.66 -14.88 -15.85
C ASN A 64 -16.27 -13.56 -15.16
N ARG A 65 -16.05 -13.59 -13.83
CA ARG A 65 -15.65 -12.40 -13.09
C ARG A 65 -14.33 -11.84 -13.63
N THR A 66 -14.34 -10.55 -13.93
CA THR A 66 -13.15 -9.83 -14.41
C THR A 66 -12.87 -8.66 -13.46
N PRO A 67 -11.74 -8.63 -12.75
CA PRO A 67 -10.69 -9.66 -12.72
C PRO A 67 -11.06 -10.89 -11.88
N PRO A 68 -10.41 -12.05 -12.13
CA PRO A 68 -10.58 -13.26 -11.32
C PRO A 68 -10.22 -13.06 -9.85
N VAL A 69 -10.92 -13.79 -8.98
CA VAL A 69 -10.69 -13.88 -7.52
C VAL A 69 -9.43 -14.64 -7.11
N SER A 70 -8.83 -15.38 -8.04
CA SER A 70 -7.71 -16.28 -7.77
C SER A 70 -6.45 -15.49 -7.42
N TYR A 71 -5.75 -15.89 -6.35
CA TYR A 71 -4.44 -15.33 -6.03
C TYR A 71 -3.40 -15.76 -7.06
N LYS A 72 -3.52 -16.96 -7.63
CA LYS A 72 -2.60 -17.42 -8.69
C LYS A 72 -2.67 -16.48 -9.88
N TRP A 73 -3.88 -16.13 -10.31
CA TRP A 73 -4.05 -15.16 -11.40
C TRP A 73 -3.43 -13.79 -11.06
N PHE A 74 -3.60 -13.32 -9.82
CA PHE A 74 -2.97 -12.08 -9.36
C PHE A 74 -1.44 -12.14 -9.38
N ALA A 75 -0.87 -13.23 -8.85
CA ALA A 75 0.58 -13.44 -8.82
C ALA A 75 1.15 -13.55 -10.25
N ASP A 76 0.52 -14.33 -11.12
CA ASP A 76 0.93 -14.49 -12.51
C ASP A 76 0.82 -13.15 -13.26
N LYS A 77 -0.23 -12.36 -13.01
CA LYS A 77 -0.42 -11.04 -13.63
C LYS A 77 0.66 -10.05 -13.24
N HIS A 78 1.07 -10.03 -11.97
CA HIS A 78 2.04 -9.07 -11.45
C HIS A 78 3.46 -9.63 -11.39
N LEU A 79 3.75 -10.70 -12.14
CA LEU A 79 5.03 -11.38 -12.12
C LEU A 79 6.20 -10.49 -12.54
N CYS A 80 6.00 -9.62 -13.53
CA CYS A 80 7.03 -8.69 -14.02
C CYS A 80 6.79 -7.24 -13.62
N ARG A 81 6.00 -7.03 -12.56
CA ARG A 81 5.78 -5.68 -12.02
C ARG A 81 7.13 -5.05 -11.65
N ARG A 82 7.31 -3.76 -11.93
CA ARG A 82 8.48 -2.98 -11.51
C ARG A 82 8.77 -3.15 -10.02
N LYS A 83 10.05 -3.38 -9.72
CA LYS A 83 10.58 -3.42 -8.36
C LYS A 83 10.72 -2.02 -7.82
N MET A 84 10.18 -1.80 -6.63
CA MET A 84 10.23 -0.50 -5.97
C MET A 84 10.74 -0.63 -4.55
N LEU A 85 11.56 0.31 -4.12
CA LEU A 85 12.06 0.40 -2.75
C LEU A 85 11.38 1.55 -2.03
N PHE A 86 10.68 1.25 -0.94
CA PHE A 86 10.03 2.24 -0.09
C PHE A 86 10.83 2.48 1.18
N VAL A 87 10.97 3.73 1.58
CA VAL A 87 11.66 4.11 2.83
C VAL A 87 11.06 5.38 3.41
N GLY A 88 10.76 5.35 4.70
CA GLY A 88 10.34 6.53 5.45
C GLY A 88 11.54 7.38 5.82
N SER A 89 11.37 8.69 5.81
CA SER A 89 12.40 9.61 6.27
C SER A 89 11.85 10.67 7.23
N ASN A 90 12.75 11.30 7.97
CA ASN A 90 12.43 12.33 8.95
C ASN A 90 11.98 13.67 8.33
N ASP A 91 12.09 13.83 7.01
CA ASP A 91 11.42 14.92 6.31
C ASP A 91 9.89 14.78 6.29
N GLY A 92 9.33 13.70 6.86
CA GLY A 92 7.89 13.47 6.95
C GLY A 92 7.31 12.86 5.68
N GLN A 93 8.16 12.34 4.79
CA GLN A 93 7.75 11.75 3.52
C GLN A 93 8.13 10.27 3.46
N LEU A 94 7.32 9.52 2.71
CA LEU A 94 7.65 8.17 2.28
C LEU A 94 8.23 8.27 0.88
N HIS A 95 9.48 7.88 0.69
CA HIS A 95 10.17 7.92 -0.58
C HIS A 95 10.08 6.57 -1.27
N ALA A 96 9.78 6.58 -2.58
CA ALA A 96 9.79 5.41 -3.42
C ALA A 96 10.94 5.52 -4.44
N PHE A 97 11.80 4.52 -4.50
CA PHE A 97 12.93 4.44 -5.42
C PHE A 97 12.78 3.30 -6.42
N ASP A 98 13.32 3.50 -7.62
CA ASP A 98 13.40 2.47 -8.66
C ASP A 98 14.43 1.41 -8.27
N ALA A 99 13.93 0.18 -8.06
CA ALA A 99 14.74 -0.98 -7.72
C ALA A 99 14.86 -1.99 -8.87
N GLY A 100 14.30 -1.66 -10.04
CA GLY A 100 14.50 -2.40 -11.29
C GLY A 100 13.22 -2.65 -12.07
N ILE A 101 13.37 -2.76 -13.38
CA ILE A 101 12.32 -3.22 -14.29
C ILE A 101 12.71 -4.57 -14.87
N PHE A 102 11.69 -5.35 -15.25
CA PHE A 102 11.89 -6.59 -15.96
C PHE A 102 12.28 -6.30 -17.41
N GLU A 103 13.41 -6.84 -17.87
CA GLU A 103 13.87 -6.77 -19.24
C GLU A 103 13.89 -8.20 -19.81
N GLY A 104 12.96 -8.51 -20.70
CA GLY A 104 12.84 -9.80 -21.37
C GLY A 104 11.74 -9.76 -22.44
N PRO A 105 11.85 -10.54 -23.53
CA PRO A 105 10.85 -10.54 -24.59
C PRO A 105 9.53 -11.20 -24.15
N ASP A 106 9.53 -12.08 -23.14
CA ASP A 106 8.31 -12.74 -22.64
C ASP A 106 8.01 -12.49 -21.15
N CYS A 107 7.49 -11.29 -20.84
CA CYS A 107 6.55 -11.20 -19.74
C CYS A 107 5.13 -11.49 -20.25
N LYS A 108 4.72 -12.76 -20.28
CA LYS A 108 3.35 -13.14 -20.61
C LYS A 108 2.79 -14.02 -19.51
N LEU A 109 1.50 -13.87 -19.23
CA LEU A 109 0.77 -14.84 -18.42
C LEU A 109 0.94 -16.22 -19.05
N PRO A 110 1.35 -17.26 -18.29
CA PRO A 110 1.33 -18.62 -18.81
C PRO A 110 -0.11 -18.93 -19.23
N THR A 111 -0.34 -19.11 -20.53
CA THR A 111 -1.65 -19.54 -21.00
C THR A 111 -1.94 -20.93 -20.41
N THR A 112 -3.22 -21.33 -20.32
CA THR A 112 -3.61 -22.64 -19.77
C THR A 112 -3.01 -23.85 -20.50
N ALA A 113 -2.25 -23.65 -21.58
CA ALA A 113 -1.46 -24.65 -22.29
C ALA A 113 -0.08 -24.94 -21.66
N ASP A 114 0.31 -24.24 -20.59
CA ASP A 114 1.64 -24.36 -19.95
C ASP A 114 1.56 -24.88 -18.50
N ARG A 115 0.56 -25.72 -18.20
CA ARG A 115 0.28 -26.20 -16.82
C ARG A 115 0.36 -27.71 -16.62
N ASP A 116 0.66 -28.48 -17.67
CA ASP A 116 0.71 -29.94 -17.65
C ASP A 116 2.13 -30.52 -17.57
N GLY A 117 3.18 -29.70 -17.53
CA GLY A 117 4.54 -30.19 -17.35
C GLY A 117 5.00 -31.11 -18.48
N ASP A 118 4.32 -31.05 -19.63
CA ASP A 118 4.85 -31.50 -20.90
C ASP A 118 5.21 -30.29 -21.77
N SER A 119 6.19 -30.51 -22.61
CA SER A 119 6.95 -29.47 -23.29
C SER A 119 6.12 -28.66 -24.30
N GLN A 120 5.92 -27.37 -23.96
CA GLN A 120 5.72 -26.19 -24.81
C GLN A 120 4.36 -25.95 -25.50
N PRO A 121 3.84 -24.70 -25.48
CA PRO A 121 4.00 -23.83 -26.65
C PRO A 121 3.99 -22.29 -26.38
N ASP A 122 5.16 -21.69 -26.16
CA ASP A 122 5.55 -20.45 -26.85
C ASP A 122 6.39 -20.84 -28.09
N GLY A 123 6.80 -19.87 -28.90
CA GLY A 123 7.48 -20.14 -30.17
C GLY A 123 8.97 -20.47 -30.04
N ASP A 124 9.54 -20.49 -28.83
CA ASP A 124 10.99 -20.36 -28.62
C ASP A 124 11.62 -21.23 -27.54
N GLY A 125 10.89 -21.91 -26.67
CA GLY A 125 11.51 -23.02 -25.93
C GLY A 125 11.77 -22.86 -24.45
N ASP A 126 11.58 -21.69 -23.85
CA ASP A 126 12.29 -21.37 -22.61
C ASP A 126 11.42 -20.79 -21.47
N PRO A 127 11.82 -21.03 -20.21
CA PRO A 127 11.21 -20.36 -19.06
C PRO A 127 11.49 -18.86 -19.11
N LEU A 128 10.50 -18.01 -18.82
CA LEU A 128 10.60 -16.54 -18.64
C LEU A 128 12.00 -16.00 -18.93
N ASP A 129 12.27 -15.68 -20.18
CA ASP A 129 13.59 -15.31 -20.66
C ASP A 129 13.89 -13.83 -20.39
N GLY A 130 13.80 -13.43 -19.12
CA GLY A 130 14.09 -12.06 -18.71
C GLY A 130 14.73 -11.98 -17.36
N GLU A 131 15.45 -10.88 -17.15
CA GLU A 131 16.07 -10.55 -15.89
C GLU A 131 15.58 -9.18 -15.43
N PHE A 132 15.45 -9.01 -14.12
CA PHE A 132 15.30 -7.67 -13.58
C PHE A 132 16.65 -6.97 -13.68
N ASN A 133 16.65 -5.77 -14.24
CA ASN A 133 17.85 -4.95 -14.21
C ASN A 133 18.16 -4.50 -12.76
N ASN A 134 19.35 -3.93 -12.54
CA ASN A 134 19.80 -3.50 -11.22
C ASN A 134 19.06 -2.26 -10.67
N GLY A 135 18.06 -1.74 -11.39
CA GLY A 135 17.41 -0.48 -11.10
C GLY A 135 18.33 0.73 -11.30
N THR A 136 17.71 1.89 -11.34
CA THR A 136 18.42 3.17 -11.45
C THR A 136 18.74 3.79 -10.09
N GLY A 137 18.05 3.36 -9.01
CA GLY A 137 18.16 3.96 -7.68
C GLY A 137 17.63 5.40 -7.62
N LYS A 138 16.96 5.87 -8.68
CA LYS A 138 16.33 7.19 -8.70
C LYS A 138 15.03 7.16 -7.92
N GLU A 139 14.71 8.29 -7.30
CA GLU A 139 13.39 8.47 -6.69
C GLU A 139 12.32 8.58 -7.78
N LEU A 140 11.19 7.92 -7.53
CA LEU A 140 10.03 7.85 -8.41
C LEU A 140 8.99 8.88 -8.00
N PHE A 141 8.63 8.84 -6.73
CA PHE A 141 7.72 9.76 -6.09
C PHE A 141 8.00 9.78 -4.58
N SER A 142 7.46 10.79 -3.91
CA SER A 142 7.31 10.80 -2.47
C SER A 142 5.85 10.98 -2.10
N TYR A 143 5.44 10.36 -0.99
CA TYR A 143 4.11 10.52 -0.43
C TYR A 143 4.20 11.24 0.91
N VAL A 144 3.41 12.30 1.05
CA VAL A 144 3.32 13.09 2.28
C VAL A 144 1.95 12.90 2.89
N PRO A 145 1.85 12.18 4.03
CA PRO A 145 0.58 12.03 4.71
C PRO A 145 0.09 13.36 5.29
N ARG A 146 -1.23 13.56 5.42
CA ARG A 146 -1.79 14.86 5.88
C ARG A 146 -1.29 15.26 7.26
N GLN A 147 -1.05 14.29 8.15
CA GLN A 147 -0.51 14.55 9.49
C GLN A 147 0.90 15.15 9.46
N MET A 148 1.67 14.92 8.40
CA MET A 148 3.04 15.45 8.22
C MET A 148 3.07 16.81 7.50
N LEU A 149 1.94 17.31 6.97
CA LEU A 149 1.93 18.62 6.31
C LEU A 149 2.31 19.79 7.25
N PRO A 150 1.85 19.85 8.52
CA PRO A 150 2.33 20.85 9.46
C PRO A 150 3.82 20.72 9.75
N HIS A 151 4.33 19.47 9.80
CA HIS A 151 5.74 19.20 10.03
C HIS A 151 6.63 19.74 8.91
N LEU A 152 6.21 19.60 7.64
CA LEU A 152 6.92 20.20 6.51
C LEU A 152 7.03 21.73 6.60
N ARG A 153 5.95 22.39 7.06
CA ARG A 153 5.98 23.84 7.30
C ARG A 153 6.99 24.19 8.37
N ASP A 154 7.02 23.42 9.45
CA ASP A 154 7.92 23.69 10.57
C ASP A 154 9.39 23.45 10.16
N LEU A 155 9.68 22.37 9.42
CA LEU A 155 11.00 22.10 8.80
C LEU A 155 11.46 23.21 7.84
N ALA A 156 10.55 23.90 7.17
CA ALA A 156 10.90 25.02 6.28
C ALA A 156 11.30 26.29 7.05
N THR A 157 10.91 26.41 8.32
CA THR A 157 11.09 27.62 9.14
C THR A 157 12.08 27.44 10.29
N ASP A 158 12.18 26.23 10.81
CA ASP A 158 13.02 25.88 11.94
C ASP A 158 14.23 25.04 11.48
N SER A 159 15.32 25.17 12.20
CA SER A 159 16.57 24.41 11.99
C SER A 159 16.73 23.27 12.99
N GLN A 160 15.74 23.06 13.86
CA GLN A 160 15.70 21.93 14.78
C GLN A 160 15.39 20.63 14.05
N GLN A 161 16.04 19.55 14.49
CA GLN A 161 15.68 18.20 14.07
C GLN A 161 14.26 17.91 14.53
N SER A 162 13.43 17.42 13.61
CA SER A 162 12.08 16.95 13.91
C SER A 162 11.91 15.55 13.34
N TRP A 163 11.10 14.73 14.00
CA TRP A 163 10.87 13.34 13.61
C TRP A 163 9.71 13.24 12.61
N GLY A 164 9.93 12.57 11.49
CA GLY A 164 8.95 12.40 10.44
C GLY A 164 8.42 10.96 10.39
N ILE A 165 8.56 10.32 9.24
CA ILE A 165 8.22 8.90 9.06
C ILE A 165 9.44 8.05 9.44
N ASP A 166 9.56 7.68 10.72
CA ASP A 166 10.70 6.92 11.25
C ASP A 166 10.45 5.40 11.31
N ASN A 167 9.19 4.94 11.21
CA ASN A 167 8.91 3.51 11.36
C ASN A 167 9.15 2.70 10.07
N SER A 168 9.38 1.39 10.24
CA SER A 168 9.47 0.46 9.12
C SER A 168 8.09 0.22 8.49
N THR A 169 8.00 0.38 7.18
CA THR A 169 6.77 0.12 6.43
C THR A 169 6.51 -1.38 6.31
N ARG A 170 5.24 -1.80 6.42
CA ARG A 170 4.82 -3.18 6.15
C ARG A 170 4.13 -3.24 4.79
N THR A 171 4.50 -4.19 3.96
CA THR A 171 3.82 -4.45 2.68
C THR A 171 3.27 -5.86 2.66
N ASP A 172 2.03 -6.04 2.22
CA ASP A 172 1.39 -7.36 2.14
C ASP A 172 0.33 -7.41 1.05
N ASP A 173 0.06 -8.62 0.55
CA ASP A 173 -1.02 -8.86 -0.40
C ASP A 173 -2.32 -9.14 0.36
N VAL A 174 -3.38 -8.40 0.00
CA VAL A 174 -4.66 -8.40 0.69
C VAL A 174 -5.79 -8.49 -0.31
N PHE A 175 -6.91 -9.09 0.10
CA PHE A 175 -8.10 -9.19 -0.74
C PHE A 175 -9.13 -8.15 -0.30
N ILE A 176 -9.21 -7.03 -1.04
CA ILE A 176 -9.99 -5.85 -0.68
C ILE A 176 -10.70 -5.27 -1.90
N ASP A 177 -11.78 -4.52 -1.67
CA ASP A 177 -12.38 -3.66 -2.67
C ASP A 177 -11.56 -2.37 -2.72
N PRO A 178 -10.80 -2.12 -3.79
CA PRO A 178 -10.03 -0.89 -3.85
C PRO A 178 -10.96 0.33 -3.92
N GLU A 179 -12.20 0.23 -4.46
CA GLU A 179 -13.12 1.37 -4.67
C GLU A 179 -13.77 1.81 -3.36
N ALA A 180 -13.71 0.99 -2.31
CA ALA A 180 -14.28 1.29 -1.01
C ALA A 180 -13.86 2.66 -0.45
N SER A 181 -12.60 3.05 -0.67
CA SER A 181 -12.05 4.34 -0.22
C SER A 181 -12.63 5.54 -0.97
N VAL A 182 -13.02 5.36 -2.25
CA VAL A 182 -13.54 6.42 -3.12
C VAL A 182 -15.06 6.50 -3.06
N THR A 183 -15.73 5.34 -3.08
CA THR A 183 -17.20 5.23 -3.05
C THR A 183 -17.77 5.35 -1.63
N GLY A 184 -16.92 5.20 -0.62
CA GLY A 184 -17.31 5.17 0.80
C GLY A 184 -18.11 3.92 1.21
N THR A 185 -18.32 2.99 0.29
CA THR A 185 -19.08 1.75 0.50
C THR A 185 -18.29 0.58 -0.04
N ALA A 186 -17.77 -0.26 0.84
CA ALA A 186 -17.10 -1.49 0.44
C ALA A 186 -18.09 -2.54 -0.06
N THR A 187 -17.87 -3.05 -1.25
CA THR A 187 -18.65 -4.15 -1.84
C THR A 187 -17.79 -5.40 -1.94
N CYS A 188 -18.17 -6.44 -1.20
CA CYS A 188 -17.55 -7.76 -1.23
C CYS A 188 -17.41 -8.41 -2.62
N LEU A 189 -18.28 -8.06 -3.58
CA LEU A 189 -18.23 -8.58 -4.96
C LEU A 189 -17.17 -7.91 -5.81
N ASP A 190 -16.74 -6.70 -5.44
CA ASP A 190 -15.73 -5.93 -6.18
C ASP A 190 -14.32 -6.16 -5.62
N ARG A 191 -14.19 -6.99 -4.58
CA ARG A 191 -12.90 -7.31 -3.95
C ARG A 191 -11.95 -8.05 -4.86
N GLU A 192 -10.72 -7.59 -4.90
CA GLU A 192 -9.65 -8.24 -5.64
C GLU A 192 -8.36 -8.24 -4.83
N TRP A 193 -7.39 -9.01 -5.29
CA TRP A 193 -6.07 -9.02 -4.67
C TRP A 193 -5.32 -7.74 -5.00
N ARG A 194 -4.77 -7.11 -3.96
CA ARG A 194 -4.02 -5.86 -4.02
C ARG A 194 -2.79 -5.96 -3.11
N THR A 195 -1.69 -5.34 -3.50
CA THR A 195 -0.51 -5.16 -2.64
C THR A 195 -0.64 -3.81 -1.92
N VAL A 196 -0.74 -3.85 -0.59
CA VAL A 196 -0.90 -2.65 0.25
C VAL A 196 0.35 -2.40 1.07
N LEU A 197 0.74 -1.13 1.17
CA LEU A 197 1.77 -0.64 2.07
C LEU A 197 1.13 0.08 3.24
N ILE A 198 1.52 -0.28 4.46
CA ILE A 198 1.11 0.38 5.70
C ILE A 198 2.33 1.03 6.33
N GLY A 199 2.26 2.34 6.51
CA GLY A 199 3.28 3.15 7.18
C GLY A 199 2.78 3.75 8.49
N SER A 200 3.73 4.22 9.30
CA SER A 200 3.46 4.91 10.57
C SER A 200 4.61 5.85 10.92
N TYR A 201 4.38 6.73 11.90
CA TYR A 201 5.22 7.90 12.15
C TYR A 201 6.15 7.74 13.35
N ARG A 202 5.98 6.71 14.18
CA ARG A 202 6.79 6.55 15.40
C ARG A 202 6.69 7.81 16.28
N GLU A 203 7.79 8.47 16.61
CA GLU A 203 7.82 9.72 17.38
C GLU A 203 7.31 10.93 16.57
N GLY A 204 7.30 10.85 15.24
CA GLY A 204 6.80 11.92 14.39
C GLY A 204 5.28 12.10 14.45
N GLY A 205 4.54 11.12 14.97
CA GLY A 205 3.11 11.28 15.16
C GLY A 205 2.32 10.03 15.56
N SER A 206 1.08 10.30 15.96
CA SER A 206 0.07 9.31 16.30
C SER A 206 -0.85 9.03 15.11
N GLY A 207 -0.49 8.04 14.29
CA GLY A 207 -1.31 7.63 13.15
C GLY A 207 -0.68 6.53 12.30
N TYR A 208 -1.51 5.93 11.46
CA TYR A 208 -1.09 4.98 10.42
C TYR A 208 -1.65 5.43 9.08
N PHE A 209 -1.03 5.04 7.98
CA PHE A 209 -1.58 5.28 6.65
C PHE A 209 -1.41 4.04 5.79
N ALA A 210 -2.33 3.84 4.85
CA ALA A 210 -2.30 2.73 3.90
C ALA A 210 -2.35 3.24 2.47
N LEU A 211 -1.46 2.69 1.63
CA LEU A 211 -1.35 2.97 0.21
C LEU A 211 -1.56 1.68 -0.58
N ASP A 212 -2.37 1.74 -1.64
CA ASP A 212 -2.37 0.73 -2.68
C ASP A 212 -1.17 0.98 -3.61
N ILE A 213 -0.27 -0.01 -3.64
CA ILE A 213 0.94 -0.01 -4.47
C ILE A 213 0.94 -1.19 -5.44
N THR A 214 -0.25 -1.64 -5.85
CA THR A 214 -0.40 -2.84 -6.68
C THR A 214 0.16 -2.67 -8.09
N GLN A 215 -0.05 -1.52 -8.72
CA GLN A 215 0.20 -1.38 -10.15
C GLN A 215 0.90 -0.05 -10.50
N PRO A 216 2.24 -0.03 -10.57
CA PRO A 216 3.01 1.14 -10.99
C PRO A 216 2.96 1.45 -12.49
N ASP A 217 2.85 0.42 -13.33
CA ASP A 217 2.97 0.54 -14.78
C ASP A 217 1.68 0.04 -15.49
N GLU A 218 1.49 0.50 -16.73
CA GLU A 218 0.31 0.21 -17.56
C GLU A 218 0.26 -1.29 -17.89
N ILE A 219 -0.95 -1.84 -17.92
CA ILE A 219 -1.18 -3.19 -18.43
C ILE A 219 -1.18 -3.14 -19.95
N ASP A 220 -0.31 -3.95 -20.58
CA ASP A 220 -0.39 -4.20 -22.01
C ASP A 220 -1.70 -4.93 -22.37
N ALA A 221 -2.40 -4.41 -23.36
CA ALA A 221 -3.68 -4.94 -23.80
C ALA A 221 -3.58 -6.33 -24.45
N ALA A 222 -2.40 -6.73 -24.95
CA ALA A 222 -2.20 -8.03 -25.59
C ALA A 222 -1.84 -9.14 -24.59
N SER A 223 -0.97 -8.85 -23.62
CA SER A 223 -0.45 -9.81 -22.64
C SER A 223 -1.16 -9.77 -21.28
N ASN A 224 -1.92 -8.70 -21.00
CA ASN A 224 -2.64 -8.47 -19.74
C ASN A 224 -1.73 -8.50 -18.48
N VAL A 225 -0.46 -8.16 -18.65
CA VAL A 225 0.53 -7.96 -17.58
C VAL A 225 1.00 -6.50 -17.55
N PRO A 226 1.49 -5.98 -16.41
CA PRO A 226 2.17 -4.69 -16.36
C PRO A 226 3.44 -4.71 -17.22
N GLU A 227 3.57 -3.76 -18.14
CA GLU A 227 4.76 -3.56 -18.96
C GLU A 227 5.43 -2.23 -18.56
N PRO A 228 6.50 -2.27 -17.75
CA PRO A 228 7.24 -1.06 -17.41
C PRO A 228 7.81 -0.42 -18.69
N ILE A 229 7.51 0.86 -18.90
CA ILE A 229 8.15 1.63 -19.98
C ILE A 229 9.67 1.56 -19.77
N ASN A 230 10.43 1.46 -20.86
CA ASN A 230 11.89 1.51 -20.84
C ASN A 230 12.35 2.88 -20.30
N GLY A 231 12.49 2.95 -18.97
CA GLY A 231 12.59 4.17 -18.20
C GLY A 231 12.35 3.92 -16.71
N TYR A 232 12.76 4.89 -15.89
CA TYR A 232 12.59 4.78 -14.45
C TYR A 232 11.21 5.27 -13.98
N VAL A 233 10.46 6.06 -14.75
CA VAL A 233 9.21 6.66 -14.26
C VAL A 233 8.03 5.66 -14.38
N PRO A 234 7.20 5.47 -13.34
CA PRO A 234 5.97 4.68 -13.43
C PRO A 234 4.98 5.35 -14.40
N SER A 235 4.35 4.58 -15.28
CA SER A 235 3.40 5.15 -16.24
C SER A 235 2.04 5.49 -15.62
N CYS A 236 1.69 4.88 -14.48
CA CYS A 236 0.36 5.04 -13.86
C CYS A 236 0.24 6.15 -12.81
N LEU A 237 1.20 7.07 -12.71
CA LEU A 237 1.17 8.14 -11.69
C LEU A 237 -0.13 8.98 -11.73
N ASP A 238 -0.56 9.40 -12.92
CA ASP A 238 -1.77 10.22 -13.10
C ASP A 238 -3.06 9.40 -13.29
N GLY A 239 -2.93 8.06 -13.28
CA GLY A 239 -3.99 7.15 -13.71
C GLY A 239 -4.30 7.23 -15.20
N GLY A 240 -5.08 6.28 -15.72
CA GLY A 240 -5.34 6.21 -17.15
C GLY A 240 -5.84 4.86 -17.65
N SER A 241 -5.97 4.76 -18.97
CA SER A 241 -6.24 3.47 -19.64
C SER A 241 -5.08 2.52 -19.39
N GLY A 242 -5.34 1.30 -18.92
CA GLY A 242 -4.29 0.35 -18.54
C GLY A 242 -3.82 0.45 -17.08
N CYS A 243 -4.18 1.49 -16.32
CA CYS A 243 -3.70 1.73 -14.94
C CYS A 243 -4.68 1.31 -13.84
N SER A 244 -5.42 0.22 -14.03
CA SER A 244 -6.53 -0.19 -13.13
C SER A 244 -7.58 0.92 -12.84
N GLY A 245 -7.60 1.98 -13.67
CA GLY A 245 -8.51 3.12 -13.53
C GLY A 245 -8.11 4.15 -12.47
N ARG A 246 -6.90 4.09 -11.91
CA ARG A 246 -6.51 4.88 -10.72
C ARG A 246 -5.10 5.44 -10.80
N PRO A 247 -4.84 6.55 -10.10
CA PRO A 247 -3.47 7.04 -9.91
C PRO A 247 -2.69 6.10 -8.99
N PHE A 248 -1.43 5.89 -9.33
CA PHE A 248 -0.48 5.15 -8.54
C PHE A 248 0.48 6.11 -7.82
N PRO A 249 0.73 5.96 -6.50
CA PRO A 249 0.00 5.13 -5.56
C PRO A 249 -1.38 5.73 -5.24
N THR A 250 -2.35 4.89 -4.85
CA THR A 250 -3.64 5.36 -4.34
C THR A 250 -3.62 5.33 -2.81
N ALA A 251 -3.90 6.46 -2.14
CA ALA A 251 -4.09 6.47 -0.70
C ALA A 251 -5.45 5.84 -0.34
N LEU A 252 -5.42 4.74 0.42
CA LEU A 252 -6.63 4.06 0.88
C LEU A 252 -7.26 4.79 2.06
N TRP A 253 -6.45 5.04 3.09
CA TRP A 253 -6.87 5.76 4.29
C TRP A 253 -5.65 6.25 5.07
N GLU A 254 -5.90 7.28 5.88
CA GLU A 254 -5.02 7.74 6.94
C GLU A 254 -5.79 7.63 8.25
N PHE A 255 -5.31 6.79 9.14
CA PHE A 255 -5.91 6.52 10.43
C PHE A 255 -5.28 7.43 11.49
N ILE A 256 -6.14 8.19 12.15
CA ILE A 256 -5.83 8.94 13.36
C ILE A 256 -6.87 8.57 14.41
N ASP A 257 -6.43 8.48 15.66
CA ASP A 257 -7.35 8.44 16.79
C ASP A 257 -7.57 9.87 17.26
N SER A 258 -8.82 10.31 17.25
CA SER A 258 -9.20 11.63 17.74
C SER A 258 -10.48 11.49 18.53
N VAL A 259 -10.64 12.36 19.54
CA VAL A 259 -11.87 12.46 20.33
C VAL A 259 -12.61 13.73 19.89
N PRO A 260 -13.44 13.70 18.83
CA PRO A 260 -14.32 14.82 18.55
C PRO A 260 -15.37 14.91 19.65
N GLY A 261 -15.60 16.12 20.16
CA GLY A 261 -16.65 16.38 21.12
C GLY A 261 -18.01 15.83 20.65
N ASN A 262 -18.51 14.83 21.38
CA ASN A 262 -19.90 14.37 21.36
C ASN A 262 -20.45 13.84 20.02
N VAL A 263 -19.68 13.03 19.27
CA VAL A 263 -20.20 12.28 18.11
C VAL A 263 -19.98 10.78 18.32
N ALA A 264 -20.97 9.96 17.95
CA ALA A 264 -21.12 8.52 18.24
C ALA A 264 -20.04 7.57 17.65
N ALA A 265 -18.87 8.09 17.27
CA ALA A 265 -17.69 7.35 16.84
C ALA A 265 -16.51 7.67 17.79
N GLN A 266 -16.77 7.66 19.09
CA GLN A 266 -15.73 7.80 20.10
C GLN A 266 -14.83 6.56 20.05
N LEU A 267 -13.65 6.70 19.43
CA LEU A 267 -12.50 5.81 19.65
C LEU A 267 -11.89 6.14 21.02
N ASP A 268 -12.71 6.11 22.06
CA ASP A 268 -12.37 6.42 23.45
C ASP A 268 -13.11 5.40 24.33
N GLU A 269 -12.54 4.21 24.40
CA GLU A 269 -13.15 3.02 25.01
C GLU A 269 -13.27 3.17 26.53
N ASP A 270 -12.34 3.90 27.14
CA ASP A 270 -12.32 4.16 28.58
C ASP A 270 -13.03 5.48 28.96
N ARG A 271 -13.47 6.27 27.97
CA ARG A 271 -14.21 7.52 28.09
C ARG A 271 -13.47 8.57 28.89
N ASN A 272 -12.15 8.56 28.81
CA ASN A 272 -11.29 9.49 29.54
C ASN A 272 -11.23 10.88 28.86
N GLY A 273 -11.74 11.01 27.62
CA GLY A 273 -11.75 12.24 26.83
C GLY A 273 -10.44 12.53 26.09
N TRP A 274 -9.53 11.57 26.00
CA TRP A 274 -8.21 11.63 25.38
C TRP A 274 -8.10 10.60 24.24
N PRO A 275 -7.31 10.88 23.20
CA PRO A 275 -6.98 9.87 22.19
C PRO A 275 -6.21 8.71 22.83
N ASP A 276 -6.63 7.50 22.49
CA ASP A 276 -6.01 6.27 22.99
C ASP A 276 -4.76 5.89 22.17
N LEU A 277 -4.64 6.41 20.93
CA LEU A 277 -3.48 6.22 20.08
C LEU A 277 -2.44 7.29 20.38
N GLY A 278 -1.24 6.84 20.74
CA GLY A 278 -0.06 7.69 20.90
C GLY A 278 0.89 7.56 19.72
N ASN A 279 2.16 7.90 19.97
CA ASN A 279 3.25 7.77 19.01
C ASN A 279 3.39 6.32 18.57
N THR A 280 3.43 6.10 17.26
CA THR A 280 3.20 4.79 16.63
C THR A 280 4.48 3.95 16.54
N TRP A 281 5.00 3.54 17.69
CA TRP A 281 6.21 2.72 17.81
C TRP A 281 6.01 1.25 17.40
N SER A 282 4.75 0.79 17.34
CA SER A 282 4.42 -0.56 16.94
C SER A 282 4.50 -0.72 15.42
N VAL A 283 5.17 -1.76 14.96
CA VAL A 283 5.12 -2.15 13.54
C VAL A 283 3.76 -2.83 13.29
N PRO A 284 2.97 -2.41 12.30
CA PRO A 284 1.68 -3.01 12.04
C PRO A 284 1.85 -4.42 11.45
N ALA A 285 0.98 -5.34 11.86
CA ALA A 285 0.85 -6.67 11.28
C ALA A 285 -0.43 -6.75 10.45
N THR A 286 -0.37 -7.46 9.34
CA THR A 286 -1.52 -7.77 8.50
C THR A 286 -2.04 -9.15 8.86
N ALA A 287 -3.36 -9.29 8.96
CA ALA A 287 -4.00 -10.56 9.29
C ALA A 287 -5.32 -10.72 8.55
N ARG A 288 -5.69 -11.98 8.26
CA ARG A 288 -7.02 -12.33 7.78
C ARG A 288 -7.87 -12.80 8.95
N ILE A 289 -9.01 -12.16 9.17
CA ILE A 289 -9.98 -12.52 10.21
C ILE A 289 -11.35 -12.79 9.61
N ARG A 290 -12.17 -13.54 10.35
CA ARG A 290 -13.59 -13.73 10.04
C ARG A 290 -14.41 -12.76 10.87
N VAL A 291 -15.18 -11.92 10.21
CA VAL A 291 -16.08 -10.93 10.84
C VAL A 291 -17.50 -11.35 10.56
N CYS A 292 -18.35 -11.36 11.59
CA CYS A 292 -19.79 -11.48 11.39
C CYS A 292 -20.50 -10.13 11.55
N ASP A 293 -21.62 -9.97 10.87
CA ASP A 293 -22.57 -8.91 11.19
C ASP A 293 -23.16 -9.08 12.60
N ALA A 294 -23.98 -8.11 13.04
CA ALA A 294 -24.61 -8.12 14.37
C ALA A 294 -25.48 -9.36 14.66
N ALA A 295 -25.88 -10.13 13.63
CA ALA A 295 -26.69 -11.33 13.78
C ALA A 295 -25.85 -12.62 13.87
N CYS A 296 -24.56 -12.58 13.53
CA CYS A 296 -23.63 -13.72 13.51
C CYS A 296 -24.26 -15.04 13.04
N SER A 297 -24.98 -14.95 11.93
CA SER A 297 -25.52 -16.10 11.22
C SER A 297 -24.44 -16.73 10.34
N ALA A 298 -24.58 -18.02 10.00
CA ALA A 298 -23.63 -18.68 9.09
C ALA A 298 -23.56 -18.01 7.69
N THR A 299 -24.57 -17.22 7.33
CA THR A 299 -24.68 -16.45 6.09
C THR A 299 -24.13 -15.03 6.20
N SER A 300 -23.67 -14.59 7.37
CA SER A 300 -23.14 -13.24 7.55
C SER A 300 -21.70 -13.19 8.01
N ILE A 301 -21.00 -14.33 7.93
CA ILE A 301 -19.56 -14.42 8.18
C ILE A 301 -18.85 -14.07 6.88
N GLU A 302 -18.03 -13.03 6.94
CA GLU A 302 -17.21 -12.61 5.83
C GLU A 302 -15.74 -12.53 6.25
N ASP A 303 -14.84 -12.96 5.37
CA ASP A 303 -13.42 -12.73 5.58
C ASP A 303 -13.10 -11.24 5.37
N ARG A 304 -12.25 -10.70 6.24
CA ARG A 304 -11.70 -9.33 6.17
C ARG A 304 -10.21 -9.37 6.42
N PHE A 305 -9.49 -8.52 5.70
CA PHE A 305 -8.07 -8.28 5.93
C PHE A 305 -7.93 -7.06 6.85
N VAL A 306 -7.22 -7.23 7.95
CA VAL A 306 -7.07 -6.23 8.99
C VAL A 306 -5.61 -5.90 9.25
N ALA A 307 -5.36 -4.63 9.55
CA ALA A 307 -4.13 -4.15 10.14
C ALA A 307 -4.28 -4.20 11.66
N VAL A 308 -3.40 -4.94 12.32
CA VAL A 308 -3.33 -5.08 13.76
C VAL A 308 -2.09 -4.36 14.27
N PHE A 309 -2.28 -3.43 15.20
CA PHE A 309 -1.18 -2.66 15.76
C PHE A 309 -1.47 -2.22 17.19
N GLY A 310 -0.41 -1.96 17.94
CA GLY A 310 -0.49 -1.39 19.28
C GLY A 310 -0.80 0.10 19.24
N GLY A 311 -1.38 0.60 20.33
CA GLY A 311 -1.69 2.01 20.55
C GLY A 311 -0.43 2.89 20.68
N GLY A 312 0.74 2.28 20.77
CA GLY A 312 2.01 2.99 20.79
C GLY A 312 2.37 3.54 22.17
N LEU A 313 3.01 4.70 22.20
CA LEU A 313 3.48 5.36 23.42
C LEU A 313 2.92 6.78 23.48
N GLY A 314 2.21 7.13 24.56
CA GLY A 314 1.79 8.52 24.78
C GLY A 314 2.99 9.45 24.95
N ASP A 315 2.84 10.71 24.52
CA ASP A 315 3.78 11.79 24.81
C ASP A 315 3.04 12.96 25.49
N PRO A 316 3.22 13.20 26.80
CA PRO A 316 4.12 12.48 27.72
C PRO A 316 3.67 11.03 27.98
N PRO A 317 4.59 10.14 28.42
CA PRO A 317 4.28 8.72 28.67
C PRO A 317 3.36 8.58 29.89
N THR A 318 2.06 8.61 29.64
CA THR A 318 1.00 8.40 30.63
C THR A 318 0.45 6.97 30.52
N ARG A 319 -0.33 6.54 31.52
CA ARG A 319 -1.07 5.26 31.47
C ARG A 319 -2.41 5.37 30.72
N VAL A 320 -2.63 6.49 30.04
CA VAL A 320 -3.91 6.89 29.45
C VAL A 320 -3.88 6.65 27.94
N THR A 321 -2.71 6.71 27.32
CA THR A 321 -2.53 6.57 25.87
C THR A 321 -1.55 5.43 25.58
N GLY A 322 -1.87 4.62 24.58
CA GLY A 322 -0.98 3.59 24.02
C GLY A 322 -1.17 2.17 24.53
N ASN A 323 -1.94 1.98 25.60
CA ASN A 323 -2.23 0.67 26.21
C ASN A 323 -3.41 -0.07 25.53
N PHE A 324 -3.57 0.12 24.22
CA PHE A 324 -4.65 -0.49 23.43
C PHE A 324 -4.08 -1.29 22.28
N VAL A 325 -4.84 -2.26 21.80
CA VAL A 325 -4.58 -2.97 20.55
C VAL A 325 -5.71 -2.64 19.59
N TYR A 326 -5.35 -2.19 18.40
CA TYR A 326 -6.27 -1.83 17.34
C TYR A 326 -6.30 -2.93 16.29
N MET A 327 -7.49 -3.24 15.79
CA MET A 327 -7.71 -3.99 14.57
C MET A 327 -8.51 -3.11 13.62
N VAL A 328 -7.85 -2.65 12.57
CA VAL A 328 -8.41 -1.75 11.56
C VAL A 328 -8.62 -2.51 10.27
N ASP A 329 -9.78 -2.37 9.66
CA ASP A 329 -10.08 -2.92 8.35
C ASP A 329 -9.21 -2.25 7.27
N ILE A 330 -8.44 -3.03 6.51
CA ILE A 330 -7.55 -2.49 5.47
C ILE A 330 -8.36 -1.91 4.31
N GLU A 331 -9.56 -2.42 4.06
CA GLU A 331 -10.44 -1.98 2.99
C GLU A 331 -11.03 -0.58 3.26
N THR A 332 -11.40 -0.30 4.51
CA THR A 332 -12.16 0.92 4.85
C THR A 332 -11.46 1.87 5.81
N GLY A 333 -10.37 1.45 6.46
CA GLY A 333 -9.70 2.22 7.51
C GLY A 333 -10.51 2.34 8.81
N LYS A 334 -11.63 1.61 8.94
CA LYS A 334 -12.48 1.64 10.14
C LYS A 334 -11.97 0.66 11.20
N VAL A 335 -12.06 1.06 12.46
CA VAL A 335 -11.74 0.20 13.60
C VAL A 335 -12.83 -0.87 13.72
N LEU A 336 -12.44 -2.14 13.59
CA LEU A 336 -13.33 -3.28 13.82
C LEU A 336 -13.31 -3.72 15.28
N TRP A 337 -12.15 -3.59 15.92
CA TRP A 337 -11.97 -3.97 17.30
C TRP A 337 -10.85 -3.16 17.94
N LYS A 338 -11.06 -2.78 19.20
CA LYS A 338 -10.08 -2.08 20.03
C LYS A 338 -10.23 -2.51 21.49
N LYS A 339 -9.12 -2.70 22.19
CA LYS A 339 -9.11 -3.07 23.61
C LYS A 339 -7.80 -2.79 24.32
#